data_AF-A0A6I1VJB0-F1
#
_entry.id   AF-A0A6I1VJB0-F1
#
_cell.length_a   1.000
_cell.length_b   1.000
_cell.length_c   1.000
_cell.angle_alpha   90.00
_cell.angle_beta   90.00
_cell.angle_gamma   90.00
#
_symmetry.space_group_name_H-M   'P 1'
#
loop_
_entity.id
_entity.type
_entity.pdbx_description
1 polymer ?
#
loop_
_entity_poly.entity_id
_entity_poly.type
_entity_poly.pdbx_seq_one_letter_code
_entity_poly.pdbx_strand_id
1 'polypeptide(L)' 'MAALPTAVQISADILSRKERADDIARLKSMMELHALEYVDVSAHMELLQAFERWPLLAYLEAQYKQPPLLAKDTEQTP' A
#
# COMPACT_ATOMS: atom_id res chain seq x y z
N MET A 1 -27.95 -12.65 6.46
CA MET A 1 -26.60 -13.02 6.00
C MET A 1 -25.61 -12.57 7.06
N ALA A 2 -24.95 -13.49 7.76
CA ALA A 2 -23.96 -13.12 8.78
C ALA A 2 -22.69 -12.63 8.06
N ALA A 3 -22.31 -11.37 8.27
CA ALA A 3 -21.05 -10.86 7.74
C ALA A 3 -19.89 -11.55 8.47
N LEU A 4 -18.91 -12.03 7.72
CA LEU A 4 -17.69 -12.60 8.29
C LEU A 4 -16.95 -11.53 9.11
N PRO A 5 -16.21 -11.90 10.16
CA PRO A 5 -15.41 -10.96 10.92
C PRO A 5 -14.48 -10.17 10.00
N THR A 6 -14.41 -8.86 10.19
CA THR A 6 -13.69 -7.92 9.32
C THR A 6 -12.23 -8.32 9.09
N ALA A 7 -11.56 -8.88 10.10
CA ALA A 7 -10.19 -9.37 9.98
C ALA A 7 -10.06 -10.51 8.94
N VAL A 8 -11.03 -11.45 8.92
CA VAL A 8 -11.04 -12.58 7.98
C VAL A 8 -11.32 -12.09 6.55
N GLN A 9 -12.18 -11.08 6.41
CA GLN A 9 -12.47 -10.44 5.12
C GLN A 9 -11.23 -9.74 4.55
N ILE A 10 -10.51 -8.98 5.37
CA ILE A 10 -9.27 -8.30 4.97
C ILE A 10 -8.19 -9.31 4.55
N SER A 11 -8.02 -10.40 5.29
CA SER A 11 -7.05 -11.43 4.93
C SER A 11 -7.39 -12.11 3.60
N ALA A 12 -8.67 -12.37 3.34
CA ALA A 12 -9.11 -12.94 2.06
C ALA A 12 -8.86 -11.98 0.88
N ASP A 13 -9.10 -10.68 1.07
CA ASP A 13 -8.84 -9.66 0.04
C ASP A 13 -7.33 -9.53 -0.26
N ILE A 14 -6.47 -9.61 0.75
CA ILE A 14 -5.01 -9.60 0.57
C ILE A 14 -4.55 -10.83 -0.22
N LEU A 15 -5.07 -12.01 0.10
CA LEU A 15 -4.77 -13.24 -0.62
C LEU A 15 -5.22 -13.15 -2.08
N SER A 16 -6.44 -12.68 -2.32
CA SER A 16 -7.00 -12.46 -3.67
C SER A 16 -6.15 -11.48 -4.50
N ARG A 17 -5.70 -10.36 -3.91
CA ARG A 17 -4.81 -9.42 -4.61
C ARG A 17 -3.50 -10.05 -5.02
N LYS A 18 -2.91 -10.86 -4.14
CA LYS A 18 -1.68 -11.59 -4.43
C LYS A 18 -1.86 -12.57 -5.58
N GLU A 19 -2.95 -13.34 -5.56
CA GLU A 19 -3.29 -14.27 -6.64
C GLU A 19 -3.44 -13.55 -7.99
N ARG A 20 -4.11 -12.38 -8.00
CA ARG A 20 -4.23 -11.56 -9.22
C ARG A 20 -2.87 -11.08 -9.74
N ALA A 21 -1.99 -10.62 -8.85
CA ALA A 21 -0.65 -10.18 -9.25
C ALA A 21 0.19 -11.34 -9.82
N ASP A 22 0.09 -12.53 -9.21
CA ASP A 22 0.78 -13.73 -9.64
C ASP A 22 0.26 -14.23 -11.01
N ASP A 23 -1.05 -14.18 -11.25
CA ASP A 23 -1.64 -14.54 -12.53
C ASP A 23 -1.25 -13.53 -13.64
N ILE A 24 -1.19 -12.25 -13.32
CA ILE A 24 -0.72 -11.21 -14.26
C ILE A 24 0.78 -11.40 -14.56
N ALA A 25 1.60 -11.74 -13.56
CA ALA A 25 3.01 -12.07 -13.76
C ALA A 25 3.18 -13.30 -14.67
N ARG A 26 2.33 -14.33 -14.50
CA ARG A 26 2.30 -15.50 -15.38
C ARG A 26 1.96 -15.12 -16.81
N LEU A 27 0.90 -14.34 -17.01
CA LEU A 27 0.48 -13.86 -18.33
C LEU A 27 1.56 -12.99 -18.99
N LYS A 28 2.19 -12.09 -18.21
CA LYS A 28 3.31 -11.25 -18.65
C LYS A 28 4.48 -12.10 -19.16
N SER A 29 4.79 -13.20 -18.48
CA SER A 29 5.83 -14.14 -18.91
C SER A 29 5.43 -14.90 -20.17
N MET A 30 4.16 -15.30 -20.32
CA MET A 30 3.67 -16.00 -21.51
C MET A 30 3.66 -15.14 -22.76
N MET A 31 3.47 -13.82 -22.60
CA MET A 31 3.38 -12.86 -23.72
C MET A 31 4.69 -12.11 -23.99
N GLU A 32 5.79 -12.48 -23.31
CA GLU A 32 7.11 -11.82 -23.43
C GLU A 32 7.10 -10.31 -23.12
N LEU A 33 6.15 -9.85 -22.30
CA LEU A 33 5.94 -8.43 -21.98
C LEU A 33 6.81 -7.96 -20.82
N HIS A 34 8.11 -8.28 -20.81
CA HIS A 34 8.98 -8.09 -19.63
C HIS A 34 9.08 -6.65 -19.14
N ALA A 35 8.93 -5.66 -20.03
CA ALA A 35 8.98 -4.24 -19.70
C ALA A 35 7.68 -3.69 -19.06
N LEU A 36 6.58 -4.45 -19.08
CA LEU A 36 5.30 -3.97 -18.56
C LEU A 36 5.23 -4.12 -17.03
N GLU A 37 5.15 -3.02 -16.29
CA GLU A 37 4.94 -3.06 -14.84
C GLU A 37 3.46 -3.23 -14.50
N TYR A 38 3.16 -4.13 -13.55
CA TYR A 38 1.82 -4.27 -13.02
C TYR A 38 1.60 -3.27 -11.87
N VAL A 39 0.53 -2.49 -11.95
CA VAL A 39 0.14 -1.53 -10.92
C VAL A 39 -1.32 -1.79 -10.52
N ASP A 40 -1.56 -2.12 -9.25
CA ASP A 40 -2.92 -2.26 -8.71
C ASP A 40 -3.51 -0.88 -8.36
N VAL A 41 -4.21 -0.28 -9.33
CA VAL A 41 -4.87 1.02 -9.16
C VAL A 41 -6.02 0.95 -8.14
N SER A 42 -6.69 -0.20 -8.00
CA SER A 42 -7.78 -0.36 -7.03
C SER A 42 -7.27 -0.20 -5.60
N ALA A 43 -6.10 -0.77 -5.30
CA ALA A 43 -5.45 -0.58 -4.00
C ALA A 43 -5.14 0.88 -3.70
N HIS A 44 -4.69 1.64 -4.70
CA HIS A 44 -4.42 3.07 -4.55
C HIS A 44 -5.70 3.87 -4.28
N MET A 45 -6.78 3.60 -5.01
CA MET A 45 -8.05 4.30 -4.84
C MET A 45 -8.68 4.04 -3.46
N GLU A 46 -8.63 2.80 -2.98
CA GLU A 46 -9.12 2.46 -1.64
C GLU A 46 -8.30 3.14 -0.54
N LEU A 47 -6.98 3.27 -0.72
CA LEU A 47 -6.13 3.98 0.23
C LEU A 47 -6.53 5.46 0.33
N LEU A 48 -6.77 6.12 -0.81
CA LEU A 48 -7.26 7.50 -0.83
C LEU A 48 -8.60 7.64 -0.09
N GLN A 49 -9.55 6.74 -0.35
CA GLN A 49 -10.82 6.72 0.36
C GLN A 49 -10.65 6.45 1.87
N ALA A 50 -9.70 5.60 2.25
CA ALA A 50 -9.38 5.33 3.64
C ALA A 50 -8.81 6.58 4.34
N PHE A 51 -8.00 7.37 3.64
CA PHE A 51 -7.48 8.65 4.15
C PHE A 51 -8.57 9.70 4.33
N GLU A 52 -9.53 9.79 3.40
CA GLU A 52 -10.69 10.66 3.57
C GLU A 52 -11.51 10.29 4.81
N ARG A 53 -11.69 8.99 5.07
CA ARG A 53 -12.42 8.49 6.24
C ARG A 53 -11.63 8.62 7.54
N TRP A 54 -10.32 8.50 7.49
CA TRP A 54 -9.44 8.52 8.66
C TRP A 54 -8.30 9.54 8.49
N PRO A 55 -8.56 10.82 8.81
CA PRO A 55 -7.57 11.90 8.63
C PRO A 55 -6.26 11.67 9.40
N LEU A 56 -6.30 11.00 10.55
CA LEU A 56 -5.10 10.65 11.32
C LEU A 56 -4.21 9.65 10.58
N LEU A 57 -4.80 8.71 9.84
CA LEU A 57 -4.06 7.74 9.04
C LEU A 57 -3.29 8.46 7.91
N ALA A 58 -3.92 9.46 7.27
CA ALA A 58 -3.26 10.28 6.26
C ALA A 58 -2.08 11.07 6.82
N TYR A 59 -2.24 11.64 8.02
CA TYR A 59 -1.16 12.35 8.71
C TYR A 59 0.04 11.44 9.01
N LEU A 60 -0.21 10.22 9.49
CA LEU A 60 0.85 9.24 9.77
C LEU A 60 1.54 8.77 8.48
N GLU A 61 0.79 8.56 7.40
CA GLU A 61 1.37 8.21 6.09
C GLU A 61 2.32 9.32 5.58
N ALA A 62 1.92 10.58 5.72
CA ALA A 62 2.75 11.73 5.35
C ALA A 62 4.03 11.81 6.18
N GLN A 63 3.96 11.52 7.49
CA GLN A 63 5.14 11.46 8.36
C GLN A 63 6.06 10.28 8.02
N TYR A 64 5.50 9.10 7.71
CA TYR A 64 6.29 7.91 7.40
C TYR A 64 7.04 8.04 6.06
N LYS A 65 6.47 8.78 5.10
CA LYS A 65 7.13 9.08 3.82
C LYS A 65 8.21 10.16 3.93
N GLN A 66 8.26 10.92 5.02
CA GLN A 66 9.38 11.82 5.29
C GLN A 66 10.52 10.99 5.91
N PRO A 67 11.73 11.00 5.33
CA PRO A 67 12.88 10.42 6.00
C PRO A 67 13.05 11.14 7.35
N PRO A 68 13.51 10.46 8.42
CA PRO A 68 13.80 11.15 9.66
C PRO A 68 14.87 12.18 9.36
N LEU A 69 14.48 13.46 9.33
CA LEU A 69 15.41 14.57 9.40
C LEU A 69 16.14 14.36 10.72
N LEU A 70 17.36 13.82 10.62
CA LEU A 70 18.30 13.71 11.71
C LEU A 70 18.23 15.04 12.47
N ALA A 71 17.64 15.00 13.67
CA ALA A 71 17.78 16.06 14.64
C ALA A 71 19.27 16.14 14.94
N LYS A 72 19.99 16.99 14.19
CA LYS A 72 21.27 17.51 14.62
C LYS A 72 20.95 18.52 15.70
N ASP A 73 20.61 17.99 16.87
CA ASP A 73 20.62 18.74 18.10
C ASP A 73 22.08 19.17 18.35
N THR A 74 22.28 20.48 18.24
CA THR A 74 23.05 21.30 19.18
C THR A 74 24.32 20.69 19.76
N GLU A 75 25.48 21.14 19.28
CA GLU A 75 26.56 21.64 20.14
C GLU A 75 27.69 22.25 19.30
N GLN A 76 27.55 23.53 18.95
CA GLN A 76 28.70 24.42 18.76
C GLN A 76 28.33 25.75 19.40
N THR A 77 28.66 25.88 20.68
CA THR A 77 28.81 27.17 21.36
C THR A 77 30.31 27.44 21.50
N PRO A 78 30.68 28.72 21.70
CA PRO A 78 31.48 29.55 20.80
C PRO A 78 33.00 29.34 20.88
#